data_AF-A0A1D2M2X0-F1
#
_entry.id   AF-A0A1D2M2X0-F1
#
_cell.length_a   1.000
_cell.length_b   1.000
_cell.length_c   1.000
_cell.angle_alpha   90.00
_cell.angle_beta   90.00
_cell.angle_gamma   90.00
#
_symmetry.space_group_name_H-M   'P 1'
#
loop_
_entity.id
_entity.type
_entity.pdbx_description
1 polymer ?
#
loop_
_entity_poly.entity_id
_entity_poly.type
_entity_poly.pdbx_seq_one_letter_code
_entity_poly.pdbx_strand_id
1 'polypeptide(L)'
;MSRDALTKRVSELHSTTVNQITKNLNEASYICLTADAWSAHSKAFLGVTSHWITADLKRESAVLACSRFKGTHSFDRIAQELNKIIAKFSISKEKIVSIVTDNGSNFVKAFKEFGISTEEPTKGAPDSEDEENDEEWTEEDGEKVSSESHLMEPQ
;
A
#
# COMPACT_ATOMS: atom_id res chain seq x y z
N MET A 1 11.00 -17.39 -30.35
CA MET A 1 9.77 -16.82 -29.74
C MET A 1 9.88 -15.31 -29.85
N SER A 2 8.94 -14.62 -30.48
CA SER A 2 9.03 -13.16 -30.67
C SER A 2 8.61 -12.41 -29.40
N ARG A 3 8.98 -11.12 -29.31
CA ARG A 3 8.51 -10.21 -28.25
C ARG A 3 6.98 -10.18 -28.15
N ASP A 4 6.30 -10.17 -29.29
CA ASP A 4 4.84 -10.13 -29.35
C ASP A 4 4.22 -11.44 -28.85
N ALA A 5 4.82 -12.59 -29.21
CA ALA A 5 4.39 -13.90 -28.71
C ALA A 5 4.55 -13.99 -27.17
N LEU A 6 5.65 -13.47 -26.63
CA LEU A 6 5.86 -13.43 -25.18
C LEU A 6 4.85 -12.51 -24.49
N THR A 7 4.64 -11.31 -25.03
CA THR A 7 3.70 -10.31 -24.47
C THR A 7 2.28 -10.86 -24.42
N LYS A 8 1.86 -11.55 -25.48
CA LYS A 8 0.56 -12.22 -25.54
C LYS A 8 0.45 -13.29 -24.44
N ARG A 9 1.45 -14.17 -24.33
CA ARG A 9 1.44 -15.25 -23.33
C ARG A 9 1.42 -14.73 -21.89
N VAL A 10 2.18 -13.69 -21.60
CA VAL A 10 2.18 -13.04 -20.26
C VAL A 10 0.81 -12.43 -19.96
N SER A 11 0.20 -11.76 -20.93
CA SER A 11 -1.14 -11.17 -20.78
C SER A 11 -2.22 -12.23 -20.52
N GLU A 12 -2.16 -13.35 -21.24
CA GLU A 12 -3.07 -14.49 -21.07
C GLU A 12 -2.90 -15.15 -19.69
N LEU A 13 -1.65 -15.37 -19.26
CA LEU A 13 -1.33 -15.90 -17.93
C LEU A 13 -1.83 -14.96 -16.83
N HIS A 14 -1.61 -13.66 -16.96
CA HIS A 14 -2.10 -12.66 -16.02
C HIS A 14 -3.63 -12.69 -15.92
N SER A 15 -4.35 -12.68 -17.05
CA SER A 15 -5.82 -12.74 -17.07
C SER A 15 -6.35 -14.00 -16.38
N THR A 16 -5.76 -15.15 -16.71
CA THR A 16 -6.11 -16.44 -16.09
C THR A 16 -5.89 -16.43 -14.58
N THR A 17 -4.74 -15.88 -14.14
CA THR A 17 -4.37 -15.80 -12.74
C THR A 17 -5.31 -14.86 -11.97
N VAL A 18 -5.64 -13.70 -12.54
CA VAL A 18 -6.61 -12.76 -11.95
C VAL A 18 -7.96 -13.44 -11.78
N ASN A 19 -8.47 -14.13 -12.80
CA ASN A 19 -9.74 -14.85 -12.71
C ASN A 19 -9.73 -15.94 -11.63
N GLN A 20 -8.63 -16.67 -11.51
CA GLN A 20 -8.49 -17.71 -10.48
C GLN A 20 -8.44 -17.13 -9.07
N ILE A 21 -7.67 -16.04 -8.85
CA ILE A 21 -7.62 -15.34 -7.57
C ILE A 21 -9.02 -14.79 -7.23
N THR A 22 -9.69 -14.12 -8.16
CA THR A 22 -11.05 -13.59 -7.97
C THR A 22 -12.03 -14.69 -7.57
N LYS A 23 -11.95 -15.87 -8.20
CA LYS A 23 -12.78 -17.02 -7.83
C LYS A 23 -12.51 -17.47 -6.39
N ASN A 24 -11.24 -17.66 -6.02
CA ASN A 24 -10.85 -18.11 -4.69
C ASN A 24 -11.30 -17.12 -3.59
N LEU A 25 -11.16 -15.82 -3.84
CA LEU A 25 -11.61 -14.77 -2.91
C LEU A 25 -13.14 -14.72 -2.78
N ASN A 26 -13.87 -15.03 -3.85
CA ASN A 26 -15.33 -15.14 -3.79
C ASN A 26 -15.81 -16.36 -3.02
N GLU A 27 -15.04 -17.44 -3.00
CA GLU A 27 -15.32 -18.63 -2.18
C GLU A 27 -14.93 -18.45 -0.71
N ALA A 28 -13.92 -17.61 -0.43
CA ALA A 28 -13.51 -17.30 0.93
C ALA A 28 -14.63 -16.58 1.73
N SER A 29 -14.82 -16.99 3.00
CA SER A 29 -15.77 -16.33 3.90
C SER A 29 -15.25 -14.99 4.41
N TYR A 30 -13.96 -14.93 4.72
CA TYR A 30 -13.28 -13.76 5.28
C TYR A 30 -11.93 -13.56 4.62
N ILE A 31 -11.55 -12.29 4.41
CA ILE A 31 -10.33 -11.87 3.73
C ILE A 31 -9.63 -10.83 4.59
N CYS A 32 -8.35 -11.03 4.85
CA CYS A 32 -7.46 -10.00 5.35
C CYS A 32 -6.64 -9.45 4.18
N LEU A 33 -6.57 -8.14 4.05
CA LEU A 33 -5.65 -7.49 3.13
C LEU A 33 -4.40 -7.04 3.89
N THR A 34 -3.28 -6.94 3.20
CA THR A 34 -2.15 -6.15 3.67
C THR A 34 -1.75 -5.17 2.57
N ALA A 35 -1.39 -3.95 2.93
CA ALA A 35 -0.94 -2.93 2.00
C ALA A 35 0.38 -2.34 2.49
N ASP A 36 1.33 -2.24 1.56
CA ASP A 36 2.65 -1.68 1.80
C ASP A 36 2.95 -0.64 0.73
N ALA A 37 3.49 0.51 1.14
CA ALA A 37 3.84 1.58 0.24
C ALA A 37 5.31 1.97 0.46
N TRP A 38 6.11 1.88 -0.59
CA TRP A 38 7.54 2.15 -0.51
C TRP A 38 8.03 3.00 -1.67
N SER A 39 9.17 3.61 -1.46
CA SER A 39 9.89 4.39 -2.46
C SER A 39 11.17 3.66 -2.87
N ALA A 40 11.40 3.55 -4.17
CA ALA A 40 12.62 2.98 -4.75
C ALA A 40 12.98 3.72 -6.05
N HIS A 41 14.23 4.17 -6.18
CA HIS A 41 14.73 4.87 -7.37
C HIS A 41 13.87 6.08 -7.78
N SER A 42 13.52 6.94 -6.81
CA SER A 42 12.64 8.11 -7.00
C SER A 42 11.27 7.77 -7.60
N LYS A 43 10.83 6.54 -7.40
CA LYS A 43 9.52 6.04 -7.81
C LYS A 43 8.86 5.40 -6.61
N ALA A 44 7.55 5.41 -6.67
CA ALA A 44 6.75 5.11 -5.53
C ALA A 44 5.78 3.99 -5.90
N PHE A 45 5.60 3.04 -4.99
CA PHE A 45 4.93 1.78 -5.25
C PHE A 45 3.92 1.47 -4.16
N LEU A 46 2.85 0.80 -4.55
CA LEU A 46 1.86 0.22 -3.66
C LEU A 46 1.77 -1.28 -3.94
N GLY A 47 2.08 -2.07 -2.94
CA GLY A 47 1.87 -3.51 -2.90
C GLY A 47 0.62 -3.82 -2.10
N VAL A 48 -0.22 -4.71 -2.62
CA VAL A 48 -1.41 -5.20 -1.90
C VAL A 48 -1.46 -6.71 -2.02
N THR A 49 -1.56 -7.38 -0.87
CA THR A 49 -1.76 -8.83 -0.77
C THR A 49 -3.07 -9.14 -0.06
N SER A 50 -3.62 -10.30 -0.38
CA SER A 50 -4.80 -10.86 0.25
C SER A 50 -4.44 -12.19 0.90
N HIS A 51 -5.06 -12.45 2.04
CA HIS A 51 -4.88 -13.66 2.83
C HIS A 51 -6.25 -14.15 3.28
N TRP A 52 -6.50 -15.45 3.13
CA TRP A 52 -7.75 -16.09 3.56
C TRP A 52 -7.47 -17.50 4.06
N ILE A 53 -8.43 -18.08 4.77
CA ILE A 53 -8.39 -19.46 5.24
C ILE A 53 -9.41 -20.26 4.43
N THR A 54 -8.99 -21.40 3.86
CA THR A 54 -9.86 -22.30 3.10
C THR A 54 -10.71 -23.18 4.03
N ALA A 55 -11.68 -23.91 3.47
CA ALA A 55 -12.49 -24.86 4.22
C ALA A 55 -11.65 -25.95 4.93
N ASP A 56 -10.49 -26.28 4.38
CA ASP A 56 -9.54 -27.24 4.96
C ASP A 56 -8.61 -26.62 6.02
N LEU A 57 -8.95 -25.42 6.52
CA LEU A 57 -8.16 -24.65 7.50
C LEU A 57 -6.73 -24.33 7.04
N LYS A 58 -6.51 -24.24 5.73
CA LYS A 58 -5.21 -23.82 5.16
C LYS A 58 -5.24 -22.33 4.86
N ARG A 59 -4.18 -21.64 5.27
CA ARG A 59 -3.97 -20.24 4.91
C ARG A 59 -3.43 -20.17 3.49
N GLU A 60 -4.15 -19.45 2.64
CA GLU A 60 -3.74 -19.13 1.28
C GLU A 60 -3.45 -17.63 1.17
N SER A 61 -2.70 -17.24 0.14
CA SER A 61 -2.32 -15.85 -0.07
C SER A 61 -2.13 -15.53 -1.54
N ALA A 62 -2.50 -14.31 -1.95
CA ALA A 62 -2.32 -13.85 -3.31
C ALA A 62 -1.96 -12.36 -3.37
N VAL A 63 -1.02 -12.02 -4.25
CA VAL A 63 -0.70 -10.63 -4.61
C VAL A 63 -1.80 -10.09 -5.51
N LEU A 64 -2.44 -9.00 -5.08
CA LEU A 64 -3.49 -8.32 -5.85
C LEU A 64 -2.91 -7.20 -6.71
N ALA A 65 -1.91 -6.48 -6.17
CA ALA A 65 -1.25 -5.41 -6.88
C ALA A 65 0.22 -5.27 -6.46
N CYS A 66 1.03 -4.88 -7.44
CA CYS A 66 2.32 -4.25 -7.25
C CYS A 66 2.41 -3.17 -8.32
N SER A 67 1.86 -2.00 -8.00
CA SER A 67 1.66 -0.92 -8.95
C SER A 67 2.50 0.29 -8.58
N ARG A 68 3.17 0.85 -9.57
CA ARG A 68 3.78 2.17 -9.44
C ARG A 68 2.66 3.20 -9.35
N PHE A 69 2.66 4.03 -8.31
CA PHE A 69 1.83 5.21 -8.27
C PHE A 69 2.68 6.44 -8.66
N LYS A 70 2.09 7.38 -9.39
CA LYS A 70 2.77 8.58 -9.90
C LYS A 70 2.20 9.80 -9.17
N GLY A 71 3.07 10.68 -8.68
CA GLY A 71 2.68 11.87 -7.91
C GLY A 71 3.04 11.73 -6.43
N THR A 72 2.50 12.61 -5.59
CA THR A 72 2.70 12.59 -4.13
C THR A 72 2.00 11.37 -3.51
N HIS A 73 2.59 10.81 -2.45
CA HIS A 73 2.06 9.70 -1.65
C HIS A 73 0.80 10.10 -0.85
N SER A 74 -0.13 10.84 -1.42
CA SER A 74 -1.25 11.36 -0.64
C SER A 74 -2.21 10.23 -0.24
N PHE A 75 -2.71 10.32 0.99
CA PHE A 75 -3.58 9.33 1.62
C PHE A 75 -4.86 9.04 0.80
N ASP A 76 -5.42 10.04 0.13
CA ASP A 76 -6.57 9.92 -0.78
C ASP A 76 -6.27 9.01 -1.98
N ARG A 77 -5.04 9.06 -2.50
CA ARG A 77 -4.61 8.22 -3.62
C ARG A 77 -4.46 6.77 -3.21
N ILE A 78 -3.88 6.53 -2.03
CA ILE A 78 -3.79 5.18 -1.46
C ILE A 78 -5.19 4.58 -1.32
N ALA A 79 -6.14 5.33 -0.74
CA ALA A 79 -7.52 4.89 -0.59
C ALA A 79 -8.21 4.62 -1.95
N GLN A 80 -7.99 5.48 -2.95
CA GLN A 80 -8.51 5.28 -4.31
C GLN A 80 -7.94 4.01 -4.95
N GLU A 81 -6.64 3.78 -4.87
CA GLU A 81 -6.00 2.60 -5.45
C GLU A 81 -6.44 1.32 -4.73
N LEU A 82 -6.54 1.31 -3.41
CA LEU A 82 -7.10 0.19 -2.65
C LEU A 82 -8.52 -0.14 -3.10
N ASN A 83 -9.40 0.86 -3.23
CA ASN A 83 -10.77 0.65 -3.71
C ASN A 83 -10.81 0.10 -5.15
N LYS A 84 -9.94 0.58 -6.04
CA LYS A 84 -9.83 0.05 -7.41
C LYS A 84 -9.39 -1.40 -7.41
N ILE A 85 -8.43 -1.78 -6.56
CA ILE A 85 -7.95 -3.16 -6.43
C ILE A 85 -9.07 -4.06 -5.90
N ILE A 86 -9.76 -3.65 -4.83
CA ILE A 86 -10.91 -4.37 -4.26
C ILE A 86 -11.99 -4.59 -5.34
N ALA A 87 -12.32 -3.55 -6.12
CA ALA A 87 -13.29 -3.63 -7.20
C ALA A 87 -12.82 -4.53 -8.36
N LYS A 88 -11.55 -4.46 -8.76
CA LYS A 88 -10.97 -5.29 -9.83
C LYS A 88 -11.12 -6.79 -9.53
N PHE A 89 -10.95 -7.19 -8.28
CA PHE A 89 -11.11 -8.57 -7.83
C PHE A 89 -12.53 -8.91 -7.37
N SER A 90 -13.49 -7.99 -7.55
CA SER A 90 -14.90 -8.16 -7.15
C SER A 90 -15.06 -8.59 -5.67
N ILE A 91 -14.18 -8.11 -4.80
CA ILE A 91 -14.18 -8.46 -3.38
C ILE A 91 -15.30 -7.66 -2.69
N SER A 92 -16.24 -8.35 -2.06
CA SER A 92 -17.24 -7.68 -1.21
C SER A 92 -16.57 -7.05 0.00
N LYS A 93 -16.89 -5.78 0.29
CA LYS A 93 -16.34 -5.05 1.45
C LYS A 93 -16.66 -5.74 2.78
N GLU A 94 -17.82 -6.40 2.87
CA GLU A 94 -18.26 -7.14 4.05
C GLU A 94 -17.39 -8.37 4.37
N LYS A 95 -16.67 -8.91 3.37
CA LYS A 95 -15.73 -10.01 3.58
C LYS A 95 -14.38 -9.55 4.09
N ILE A 96 -14.05 -8.27 3.93
CA ILE A 96 -12.76 -7.72 4.35
C ILE A 96 -12.83 -7.48 5.86
N VAL A 97 -12.15 -8.33 6.63
CA VAL A 97 -12.14 -8.24 8.10
C VAL A 97 -11.12 -7.23 8.61
N SER A 98 -10.03 -7.05 7.87
CA SER A 98 -8.95 -6.13 8.22
C SER A 98 -8.10 -5.80 7.01
N ILE A 99 -7.49 -4.61 7.05
CA ILE A 99 -6.38 -4.23 6.17
C ILE A 99 -5.20 -3.89 7.07
N VAL A 100 -4.11 -4.66 6.97
CA VAL A 100 -2.89 -4.43 7.74
C VAL A 100 -1.95 -3.56 6.93
N THR A 101 -1.48 -2.47 7.53
CA THR A 101 -0.53 -1.56 6.90
C THR A 101 0.70 -1.39 7.79
N ASP A 102 1.75 -0.80 7.25
CA ASP A 102 2.78 -0.20 8.10
C ASP A 102 2.21 1.08 8.78
N ASN A 103 3.00 1.66 9.69
CA ASN A 103 2.62 2.90 10.38
C ASN A 103 2.98 4.15 9.56
N GLY A 104 3.03 4.06 8.22
CA GLY A 104 3.27 5.22 7.38
C GLY A 104 2.17 6.26 7.58
N SER A 105 2.54 7.54 7.79
CA SER A 105 1.60 8.64 8.04
C SER A 105 0.48 8.72 6.99
N ASN A 106 0.80 8.36 5.74
CA ASN A 106 -0.17 8.30 4.64
C ASN A 106 -1.25 7.22 4.85
N PHE A 107 -0.89 6.06 5.41
CA PHE A 107 -1.87 5.02 5.74
C PHE A 107 -2.70 5.41 6.96
N VAL A 108 -2.06 5.94 8.02
CA VAL A 108 -2.77 6.42 9.21
C VAL A 108 -3.87 7.41 8.81
N LYS A 109 -3.52 8.40 7.97
CA LYS A 109 -4.49 9.38 7.47
C LYS A 109 -5.54 8.77 6.54
N ALA A 110 -5.15 7.82 5.67
CA ALA A 110 -6.08 7.16 4.75
C ALA A 110 -7.15 6.35 5.49
N PHE A 111 -6.75 5.59 6.51
CA PHE A 111 -7.67 4.76 7.28
C PHE A 111 -8.49 5.57 8.30
N LYS A 112 -7.95 6.69 8.81
CA LYS A 112 -8.73 7.64 9.60
C LYS A 112 -9.87 8.27 8.79
N GLU A 113 -9.61 8.64 7.53
CA GLU A 113 -10.58 9.35 6.68
C GLU A 113 -11.52 8.41 5.92
N PHE A 114 -11.02 7.25 5.45
CA PHE A 114 -11.73 6.36 4.53
C PHE A 114 -11.92 4.93 5.09
N GLY A 115 -11.46 4.67 6.31
CA GLY A 115 -11.66 3.39 6.98
C GLY A 115 -13.12 3.13 7.31
N ILE A 116 -13.45 1.85 7.52
CA ILE A 116 -14.77 1.46 8.01
C ILE A 116 -14.75 1.66 9.53
N SER A 117 -15.60 2.54 10.05
CA SER A 117 -15.87 2.63 11.48
C SER A 117 -16.53 1.34 11.94
N THR A 118 -15.75 0.42 12.51
CA THR A 118 -16.32 -0.66 13.31
C THR A 118 -16.79 -0.06 14.61
N GLU A 119 -18.06 -0.24 14.99
CA GLU A 119 -18.48 0.09 16.35
C GLU A 119 -17.59 -0.72 17.31
N GLU A 120 -16.75 -0.01 18.07
CA GLU A 120 -15.93 -0.60 19.12
C GLU A 120 -16.85 -1.45 20.02
N PRO A 121 -16.48 -2.69 20.38
CA PRO A 121 -17.09 -3.33 21.53
C PRO A 121 -16.81 -2.38 22.71
N THR A 122 -17.87 -1.82 23.31
CA THR A 122 -17.82 -0.80 24.37
C THR A 122 -16.67 -1.06 25.36
N LYS A 123 -15.55 -0.34 25.20
CA LYS A 123 -14.41 -0.41 26.10
C LYS A 123 -14.69 0.46 27.32
N GLY A 124 -15.17 -0.18 28.39
CA GLY A 124 -14.98 0.35 29.73
C GLY A 124 -13.53 0.17 30.17
N ALA A 125 -12.67 1.14 29.87
CA ALA A 125 -11.46 1.50 30.62
C ALA A 125 -10.79 2.70 29.93
N PRO A 126 -10.53 3.82 30.64
CA PRO A 126 -9.82 4.97 30.07
C PRO A 126 -8.32 4.74 30.19
N ASP A 127 -7.56 4.94 29.11
CA ASP A 127 -6.16 5.32 29.26
C ASP A 127 -5.66 6.16 28.08
N SER A 128 -5.21 7.35 28.49
CA SER A 128 -4.37 8.37 27.82
C SER A 128 -4.62 8.74 26.36
N GLU A 129 -5.15 9.96 26.20
CA GLU A 129 -5.00 10.80 25.01
C GLU A 129 -3.52 11.13 24.79
N ASP A 130 -2.92 10.61 23.72
CA ASP A 130 -1.66 11.13 23.19
C ASP A 130 -1.96 11.92 21.91
N GLU A 131 -2.16 13.23 22.08
CA GLU A 131 -2.02 14.21 21.01
C GLU A 131 -0.53 14.35 20.66
N GLU A 132 -0.10 13.88 19.48
CA GLU A 132 1.22 14.24 18.94
C GLU A 132 1.14 14.69 17.47
N ASN A 133 1.12 16.03 17.35
CA ASN A 133 1.93 16.91 16.51
C ASN A 133 2.10 16.61 15.00
N ASP A 134 1.50 17.48 14.18
CA ASP A 134 1.75 17.60 12.73
C ASP A 134 3.16 18.18 12.48
N GLU A 135 4.16 17.33 12.24
CA GLU A 135 5.45 17.78 11.70
C GLU A 135 5.39 17.86 10.16
N GLU A 136 5.26 19.10 9.67
CA GLU A 136 5.38 19.53 8.28
C GLU A 136 6.84 19.37 7.81
N TRP A 137 7.09 18.42 6.91
CA TRP A 137 8.41 18.23 6.29
C TRP A 137 8.68 19.34 5.27
N THR A 138 9.47 20.34 5.65
CA THR A 138 10.06 21.29 4.70
C THR A 138 11.38 20.75 4.17
N GLU A 139 11.50 20.61 2.85
CA GLU A 139 12.76 20.31 2.16
C GLU A 139 13.75 21.47 2.36
N GLU A 140 14.91 21.22 2.98
CA GLU A 140 16.02 22.16 2.99
C GLU A 140 16.93 21.90 1.78
N ASP A 141 16.97 22.89 0.89
CA ASP A 141 17.89 22.99 -0.24
C ASP A 141 19.35 23.11 0.24
N GLY A 142 20.15 22.06 0.00
CA GLY A 142 21.58 22.05 0.25
C GLY A 142 22.38 22.69 -0.89
N GLU A 143 22.51 24.02 -0.88
CA GLU A 143 23.49 24.77 -1.67
C GLU A 143 24.82 24.89 -0.90
N LYS A 144 25.91 24.32 -1.42
CA LYS A 144 27.32 24.68 -1.07
C LYS A 144 28.19 24.52 -2.32
N VAL A 145 28.57 25.61 -3.00
CA VAL A 145 29.56 26.67 -2.71
C VAL A 145 30.92 26.39 -3.35
N SER A 146 31.31 27.39 -4.13
CA SER A 146 32.56 27.71 -4.81
C SER A 146 33.84 27.39 -4.03
N SER A 147 34.86 26.89 -4.75
CA SER A 147 36.24 26.74 -4.28
C SER A 147 37.07 27.99 -4.62
N GLU A 148 37.50 28.74 -3.61
CA GLU A 148 38.61 29.71 -3.69
C GLU A 148 39.80 29.18 -2.90
N SER A 149 40.96 29.09 -3.55
CA SER A 149 42.25 28.70 -2.97
C SER A 149 43.16 29.91 -2.82
N HIS A 150 43.48 30.28 -1.58
CA HIS A 150 44.64 31.14 -1.30
C HIS A 150 45.24 30.78 0.07
N LEU A 151 46.36 30.06 0.06
CA LEU A 151 47.19 29.79 1.23
C LEU A 151 48.37 30.78 1.22
N MET A 152 48.44 31.59 2.28
CA MET A 152 49.62 32.40 2.63
C MET A 152 50.75 31.51 3.15
N GLU A 153 51.98 31.85 2.75
CA GLU A 153 53.25 31.37 3.33
C GLU A 153 53.46 31.88 4.77
N PRO A 154 54.37 31.23 5.53
CA PRO A 154 55.22 32.00 6.42
C PRO A 154 56.72 31.61 6.37
N GLN A 155 57.52 32.69 6.36
CA GLN A 155 58.92 32.89 6.81
C GLN A 155 60.04 32.03 6.22
#